data_AF-A0A3D5Q2R6-F1
#
_entry.id   AF-A0A3D5Q2R6-F1
#
_cell.length_a   1.000
_cell.length_b   1.000
_cell.length_c   1.000
_cell.angle_alpha   90.00
_cell.angle_beta   90.00
_cell.angle_gamma   90.00
#
_symmetry.space_group_name_H-M   'P 1'
#
loop_
_entity.id
_entity.type
_entity.pdbx_description
1 polymer ?
#
loop_
_entity_poly.entity_id
_entity_poly.type
_entity_poly.pdbx_seq_one_letter_code
_entity_poly.pdbx_strand_id
1 'polypeptide(L)'
;IEDLPFPTVTCINGIALGGGFEMCLATDYRVMNSRAKVGLPEVKLGIFPGFGGTVRLSRLIGVDYAVEWISGGTENRADAALKVGAVDAVVEADQLLDAAIGIIHQVNEGKLDNLARREEKKGKIKLNAMESMMAFEISKGFVAGKAGKHYPAPVEAIKVMQKHAGMTRDKAIEVEAKGFARMAKTNTAACLVGLFLNDQALKKKSSAWEKEASDVKLAAVLGAGIMGGGVAYQSALKGTPILMKDIAQEGINLGLKEAKKLLSKRVDKGKMDAGKMADVLNSITPTLNYGDFKNVDLVVEAVVENPKVKDAVLRETEDAVREDTILTSNTSTISINKLAANLKRPENFCGMHFFNPVHMMPLVEVIRGEKTSDRAIATTVAYA
;
A
#
# COMPACT_ATOMS: atom_id res chain seq x y z
N ILE A 1 -22.56 -11.22 20.36
CA ILE A 1 -21.18 -11.65 20.71
C ILE A 1 -20.74 -10.96 21.99
N GLU A 2 -20.67 -9.62 22.02
CA GLU A 2 -20.27 -8.86 23.21
C GLU A 2 -21.13 -9.09 24.47
N ASP A 3 -22.37 -9.56 24.31
CA ASP A 3 -23.31 -9.86 25.41
C ASP A 3 -23.35 -11.35 25.80
N LEU A 4 -22.46 -12.19 25.26
CA LEU A 4 -22.41 -13.61 25.63
C LEU A 4 -22.05 -13.77 27.11
N PRO A 5 -22.66 -14.71 27.86
CA PRO A 5 -22.47 -14.83 29.31
C PRO A 5 -21.14 -15.48 29.72
N PHE A 6 -20.18 -15.60 28.80
CA PHE A 6 -18.87 -16.20 29.00
C PHE A 6 -17.75 -15.35 28.39
N PRO A 7 -16.49 -15.46 28.86
CA PRO A 7 -15.36 -14.70 28.32
C PRO A 7 -15.12 -15.02 26.84
N THR A 8 -14.72 -14.00 26.06
CA THR A 8 -14.46 -14.14 24.62
C THR A 8 -13.10 -13.56 24.24
N VAL A 9 -12.35 -14.29 23.41
CA VAL A 9 -11.03 -13.88 22.91
C VAL A 9 -10.97 -14.09 21.40
N THR A 10 -10.45 -13.11 20.66
CA THR A 10 -10.17 -13.25 19.22
C THR A 10 -8.69 -13.56 18.99
N CYS A 11 -8.40 -14.56 18.15
CA CYS A 11 -7.07 -14.87 17.63
C CYS A 11 -6.86 -14.22 16.25
N ILE A 12 -6.09 -13.14 16.17
CA ILE A 12 -5.82 -12.40 14.93
C ILE A 12 -4.56 -12.98 14.28
N ASN A 13 -4.73 -13.96 13.40
CA ASN A 13 -3.62 -14.67 12.75
C ASN A 13 -3.00 -13.92 11.56
N GLY A 14 -3.72 -12.96 10.97
CA GLY A 14 -3.31 -12.25 9.76
C GLY A 14 -3.99 -10.90 9.60
N ILE A 15 -4.49 -10.59 8.40
CA ILE A 15 -5.14 -9.31 8.12
C ILE A 15 -6.57 -9.30 8.69
N ALA A 16 -6.88 -8.34 9.56
CA ALA A 16 -8.25 -8.06 9.99
C ALA A 16 -8.56 -6.58 9.77
N LEU A 17 -9.28 -6.27 8.69
CA LEU A 17 -9.61 -4.89 8.30
C LEU A 17 -11.12 -4.68 8.23
N GLY A 18 -11.54 -3.46 8.54
CA GLY A 18 -12.95 -3.03 8.52
C GLY A 18 -13.82 -3.92 9.40
N GLY A 19 -14.90 -4.48 8.83
CA GLY A 19 -15.79 -5.40 9.55
C GLY A 19 -15.09 -6.60 10.19
N GLY A 20 -13.97 -7.07 9.63
CA GLY A 20 -13.15 -8.12 10.25
C GLY A 20 -12.51 -7.66 11.57
N PHE A 21 -12.08 -6.41 11.65
CA PHE A 21 -11.59 -5.83 12.91
C PHE A 21 -12.74 -5.42 13.83
N GLU A 22 -13.86 -4.92 13.32
CA GLU A 22 -15.05 -4.64 14.15
C GLU A 22 -15.56 -5.89 14.88
N MET A 23 -15.46 -7.06 14.23
CA MET A 23 -15.70 -8.36 14.84
C MET A 23 -14.71 -8.66 15.98
N CYS A 24 -13.42 -8.37 15.79
CA CYS A 24 -12.40 -8.50 16.86
C CYS A 24 -12.68 -7.57 18.05
N LEU A 25 -13.18 -6.34 17.79
CA LEU A 25 -13.52 -5.37 18.83
C LEU A 25 -14.74 -5.81 19.65
N ALA A 26 -15.61 -6.66 19.08
CA ALA A 26 -16.79 -7.18 19.78
C ALA A 26 -16.43 -8.18 20.89
N THR A 27 -15.27 -8.85 20.83
CA THR A 27 -14.81 -9.76 21.91
C THR A 27 -14.19 -9.00 23.08
N ASP A 28 -13.97 -9.69 24.20
CA ASP A 28 -13.42 -9.08 25.41
C ASP A 28 -11.93 -8.77 25.22
N TYR A 29 -11.18 -9.77 24.74
CA TYR A 29 -9.74 -9.64 24.49
C TYR A 29 -9.36 -10.04 23.05
N ARG A 30 -8.18 -9.61 22.61
CA ARG A 30 -7.60 -9.87 21.29
C ARG A 30 -6.12 -10.25 21.43
N VAL A 31 -5.73 -11.40 20.91
CA VAL A 31 -4.32 -11.81 20.73
C VAL A 31 -3.98 -11.72 19.25
N MET A 32 -2.83 -11.13 18.92
CA MET A 32 -2.45 -10.83 17.54
C MET A 32 -1.10 -11.43 17.18
N ASN A 33 -1.00 -12.01 15.99
CA ASN A 33 0.27 -12.43 15.41
C ASN A 33 1.18 -11.21 15.16
N SER A 34 2.47 -11.30 15.45
CA SER A 34 3.46 -10.23 15.24
C SER A 34 3.50 -9.69 13.80
N ARG A 35 3.13 -10.52 12.82
CA ARG A 35 3.09 -10.17 11.38
C ARG A 35 1.72 -9.69 10.89
N ALA A 36 0.68 -9.77 11.72
CA ALA A 36 -0.67 -9.36 11.37
C ALA A 36 -0.79 -7.84 11.20
N LYS A 37 -1.92 -7.42 10.62
CA LYS A 37 -2.31 -6.01 10.54
C LYS A 37 -3.80 -5.84 10.84
N VAL A 38 -4.12 -4.76 11.55
CA VAL A 38 -5.49 -4.40 11.90
C VAL A 38 -5.82 -2.95 11.53
N GLY A 39 -7.09 -2.62 11.32
CA GLY A 39 -7.48 -1.25 11.03
C GLY A 39 -8.89 -1.10 10.45
N LEU A 40 -9.30 0.15 10.28
CA LEU A 40 -10.64 0.53 9.80
C LEU A 40 -10.50 1.43 8.55
N PRO A 41 -10.28 0.86 7.35
CA PRO A 41 -9.98 1.61 6.13
C PRO A 41 -11.23 2.13 5.38
N GLU A 42 -12.42 2.07 5.98
CA GLU A 42 -13.72 2.38 5.34
C GLU A 42 -13.77 3.76 4.68
N VAL A 43 -13.04 4.74 5.21
CA VAL A 43 -12.95 6.09 4.63
C VAL A 43 -12.37 6.11 3.21
N LYS A 44 -11.59 5.09 2.82
CA LYS A 44 -11.10 4.91 1.45
C LYS A 44 -12.24 4.56 0.47
N LEU A 45 -13.37 4.09 0.98
CA LEU A 45 -14.60 3.79 0.23
C LEU A 45 -15.66 4.89 0.39
N GLY A 46 -15.32 6.03 1.02
CA GLY A 46 -16.27 7.12 1.24
C GLY A 46 -17.33 6.84 2.30
N ILE A 47 -17.11 5.82 3.13
CA ILE A 47 -17.93 5.47 4.29
C ILE A 47 -17.06 5.46 5.54
N PHE A 48 -17.60 5.03 6.68
CA PHE A 48 -16.85 4.82 7.91
C PHE A 48 -17.36 3.52 8.56
N PRO A 49 -16.78 3.03 9.67
CA PRO A 49 -17.20 1.78 10.30
C PRO A 49 -18.71 1.71 10.57
N GLY A 50 -19.32 0.55 10.37
CA GLY A 50 -20.78 0.38 10.40
C GLY A 50 -21.27 -0.78 11.29
N PHE A 51 -20.37 -1.51 11.92
CA PHE A 51 -20.65 -2.63 12.83
C PHE A 51 -20.18 -2.34 14.26
N GLY A 52 -20.22 -1.07 14.66
CA GLY A 52 -19.83 -0.58 15.99
C GLY A 52 -18.37 -0.17 16.10
N GLY A 53 -17.62 -0.03 15.01
CA GLY A 53 -16.23 0.38 15.02
C GLY A 53 -16.01 1.80 15.57
N THR A 54 -16.89 2.77 15.24
CA THR A 54 -16.79 4.13 15.82
C THR A 54 -17.15 4.13 17.30
N VAL A 55 -17.96 3.15 17.72
CA VAL A 55 -18.40 2.97 19.10
C VAL A 55 -17.31 2.31 19.95
N ARG A 56 -16.82 1.14 19.55
CA ARG A 56 -15.91 0.32 20.35
C ARG A 56 -14.50 0.87 20.36
N LEU A 57 -13.98 1.26 19.19
CA LEU A 57 -12.58 1.70 19.10
C LEU A 57 -12.34 2.97 19.91
N SER A 58 -13.24 3.97 19.82
CA SER A 58 -13.15 5.23 20.58
C SER A 58 -13.19 5.04 22.11
N ARG A 59 -13.79 3.95 22.59
CA ARG A 59 -13.86 3.60 24.01
C ARG A 59 -12.65 2.78 24.49
N LEU A 60 -12.10 1.93 23.61
CA LEU A 60 -10.98 1.05 23.92
C LEU A 60 -9.64 1.77 23.88
N ILE A 61 -9.38 2.54 22.82
CA ILE A 61 -8.07 3.14 22.57
C ILE A 61 -8.05 4.66 22.77
N GLY A 62 -9.19 5.23 23.17
CA GLY A 62 -9.36 6.68 23.31
C GLY A 62 -9.69 7.39 22.01
N VAL A 63 -10.18 8.63 22.12
CA VAL A 63 -10.72 9.41 21.00
C VAL A 63 -9.64 9.74 19.97
N ASP A 64 -8.47 10.21 20.40
CA ASP A 64 -7.44 10.70 19.48
C ASP A 64 -6.94 9.58 18.54
N TYR A 65 -6.60 8.42 19.11
CA TYR A 65 -6.15 7.26 18.32
C TYR A 65 -7.28 6.69 17.47
N ALA A 66 -8.53 6.64 17.97
CA ALA A 66 -9.66 6.17 17.17
C ALA A 66 -9.94 7.09 15.97
N VAL A 67 -9.85 8.41 16.14
CA VAL A 67 -9.95 9.35 15.02
C VAL A 67 -8.80 9.16 14.04
N GLU A 68 -7.57 9.01 14.50
CA GLU A 68 -6.42 8.74 13.63
C GLU A 68 -6.64 7.47 12.79
N TRP A 69 -7.07 6.38 13.42
CA TRP A 69 -7.29 5.09 12.75
C TRP A 69 -8.45 5.13 11.77
N ILE A 70 -9.60 5.66 12.20
CA ILE A 70 -10.84 5.67 11.41
C ILE A 70 -10.76 6.72 10.31
N SER A 71 -10.47 7.98 10.64
CA SER A 71 -10.45 9.06 9.66
C SER A 71 -9.22 9.02 8.75
N GLY A 72 -8.12 8.40 9.20
CA GLY A 72 -6.94 8.15 8.38
C GLY A 72 -7.03 6.88 7.52
N GLY A 73 -7.92 5.94 7.86
CA GLY A 73 -8.04 4.64 7.18
C GLY A 73 -6.74 3.84 7.22
N THR A 74 -6.02 3.90 8.34
CA THR A 74 -4.68 3.33 8.47
C THR A 74 -4.71 1.83 8.76
N GLU A 75 -3.69 1.14 8.27
CA GLU A 75 -3.38 -0.24 8.69
C GLU A 75 -2.29 -0.17 9.76
N ASN A 76 -2.50 -0.87 10.87
CA ASN A 76 -1.64 -0.82 12.04
C ASN A 76 -1.02 -2.21 12.27
N ARG A 77 0.30 -2.22 12.45
CA ARG A 77 1.07 -3.42 12.80
C ARG A 77 0.87 -3.79 14.27
N ALA A 78 1.26 -5.00 14.63
CA ALA A 78 1.04 -5.57 15.94
C ALA A 78 1.61 -4.72 17.10
N ASP A 79 2.81 -4.15 16.92
CA ASP A 79 3.46 -3.26 17.88
C ASP A 79 2.65 -1.98 18.14
N ALA A 80 2.19 -1.32 17.07
CA ALA A 80 1.37 -0.12 17.16
C ALA A 80 0.00 -0.43 17.77
N ALA A 81 -0.61 -1.56 17.39
CA ALA A 81 -1.91 -1.99 17.90
C ALA A 81 -1.84 -2.32 19.41
N LEU A 82 -0.78 -2.99 19.86
CA LEU A 82 -0.56 -3.30 21.27
C LEU A 82 -0.35 -2.02 22.09
N LYS A 83 0.48 -1.10 21.59
CA LYS A 83 0.81 0.15 22.27
C LYS A 83 -0.42 1.00 22.62
N VAL A 84 -1.42 1.04 21.75
CA VAL A 84 -2.65 1.83 21.96
C VAL A 84 -3.77 1.04 22.63
N GLY A 85 -3.56 -0.25 22.94
CA GLY A 85 -4.58 -1.12 23.52
C GLY A 85 -5.66 -1.60 22.54
N ALA A 86 -5.40 -1.53 21.23
CA ALA A 86 -6.29 -2.09 20.22
C ALA A 86 -6.27 -3.63 20.24
N VAL A 87 -5.14 -4.21 20.69
CA VAL A 87 -4.97 -5.63 21.02
C VAL A 87 -4.34 -5.77 22.39
N ASP A 88 -4.53 -6.92 23.04
CA ASP A 88 -4.13 -7.15 24.43
C ASP A 88 -2.81 -7.93 24.54
N ALA A 89 -2.45 -8.72 23.52
CA ALA A 89 -1.18 -9.45 23.45
C ALA A 89 -0.72 -9.63 22.00
N VAL A 90 0.60 -9.71 21.81
CA VAL A 90 1.24 -10.01 20.53
C VAL A 90 2.20 -11.19 20.68
N VAL A 91 2.06 -12.20 19.84
CA VAL A 91 2.85 -13.43 19.87
C VAL A 91 3.19 -13.90 18.45
N GLU A 92 4.08 -14.87 18.32
CA GLU A 92 4.34 -15.54 17.04
C GLU A 92 3.17 -16.48 16.64
N ALA A 93 3.13 -16.86 15.37
CA ALA A 93 1.99 -17.56 14.78
C ALA A 93 1.65 -18.90 15.46
N ASP A 94 2.67 -19.64 15.90
CA ASP A 94 2.58 -20.94 16.56
C ASP A 94 2.08 -20.85 18.02
N GLN A 95 2.23 -19.69 18.65
CA GLN A 95 1.82 -19.45 20.04
C GLN A 95 0.43 -18.82 20.16
N LEU A 96 -0.21 -18.48 19.04
CA LEU A 96 -1.42 -17.65 19.02
C LEU A 96 -2.59 -18.26 19.80
N LEU A 97 -2.85 -19.56 19.58
CA LEU A 97 -3.97 -20.26 20.21
C LEU A 97 -3.72 -20.45 21.71
N ASP A 98 -2.52 -20.88 22.09
CA ASP A 98 -2.13 -21.10 23.49
C ASP A 98 -2.21 -19.81 24.29
N ALA A 99 -1.75 -18.68 23.73
CA ALA A 99 -1.87 -17.37 24.36
C ALA A 99 -3.33 -16.96 24.57
N ALA A 100 -4.21 -17.22 23.62
CA ALA A 100 -5.64 -16.92 23.76
C ALA A 100 -6.33 -17.79 24.81
N ILE A 101 -6.01 -19.10 24.86
CA ILE A 101 -6.48 -20.01 25.90
C ILE A 101 -5.96 -19.55 27.28
N GLY A 102 -4.70 -19.11 27.35
CA GLY A 102 -4.11 -18.54 28.56
C GLY A 102 -4.86 -17.31 29.09
N ILE A 103 -5.36 -16.43 28.21
CA ILE A 103 -6.22 -15.31 28.62
C ILE A 103 -7.54 -15.81 29.22
N ILE A 104 -8.19 -16.80 28.60
CA ILE A 104 -9.43 -17.39 29.14
C ILE A 104 -9.21 -17.97 30.54
N HIS A 105 -8.11 -18.69 30.77
CA HIS A 105 -7.76 -19.19 32.11
C HIS A 105 -7.57 -18.06 33.12
N GLN A 106 -6.85 -16.99 32.74
CA GLN A 106 -6.66 -15.83 33.62
C GLN A 106 -7.99 -15.14 33.99
N VAL A 107 -8.96 -15.09 33.07
CA VAL A 107 -10.30 -14.58 33.39
C VAL A 107 -11.02 -15.50 34.37
N ASN A 108 -10.99 -16.82 34.14
CA ASN A 108 -11.64 -17.80 35.02
C ASN A 108 -11.02 -17.84 36.43
N GLU A 109 -9.72 -17.54 36.54
CA GLU A 109 -9.00 -17.40 37.81
C GLU A 109 -9.22 -16.03 38.49
N GLY A 110 -9.97 -15.11 37.86
CA GLY A 110 -10.23 -13.77 38.38
C GLY A 110 -9.06 -12.79 38.27
N LYS A 111 -8.01 -13.13 37.53
CA LYS A 111 -6.85 -12.23 37.29
C LYS A 111 -7.17 -11.13 36.29
N LEU A 112 -8.08 -11.41 35.35
CA LEU A 112 -8.55 -10.46 34.35
C LEU A 112 -10.07 -10.31 34.47
N ASP A 113 -10.55 -9.07 34.58
CA ASP A 113 -11.98 -8.76 34.66
C ASP A 113 -12.56 -8.45 33.28
N ASN A 114 -13.20 -9.46 32.69
CA ASN A 114 -13.84 -9.33 31.37
C ASN A 114 -15.12 -8.47 31.44
N LEU A 115 -15.79 -8.39 32.59
CA LEU A 115 -17.01 -7.58 32.74
C LEU A 115 -16.66 -6.10 32.76
N ALA A 116 -15.62 -5.70 33.50
CA ALA A 116 -15.12 -4.33 33.47
C ALA A 116 -14.71 -3.91 32.05
N ARG A 117 -14.06 -4.81 31.29
CA ARG A 117 -13.71 -4.57 29.87
C ARG A 117 -14.95 -4.39 28.98
N ARG A 118 -16.02 -5.13 29.21
CA ARG A 118 -17.29 -4.95 28.48
C ARG A 118 -17.94 -3.62 28.83
N GLU A 119 -17.94 -3.25 30.11
CA GLU A 119 -18.49 -1.97 30.55
C GLU A 119 -17.74 -0.78 29.95
N GLU A 120 -16.43 -0.87 29.76
CA GLU A 120 -15.65 0.13 29.02
C GLU A 120 -16.21 0.35 27.59
N LYS A 121 -16.52 -0.73 26.87
CA LYS A 121 -17.10 -0.66 25.51
C LYS A 121 -18.58 -0.28 25.49
N LYS A 122 -19.32 -0.60 26.55
CA LYS A 122 -20.77 -0.36 26.67
C LYS A 122 -21.10 1.03 27.20
N GLY A 123 -20.21 1.59 28.00
CA GLY A 123 -20.36 2.86 28.69
C GLY A 123 -20.18 4.08 27.80
N LYS A 124 -19.99 5.23 28.45
CA LYS A 124 -19.67 6.50 27.80
C LYS A 124 -18.15 6.61 27.63
N ILE A 125 -17.71 7.51 26.75
CA ILE A 125 -16.29 7.89 26.70
C ILE A 125 -15.90 8.50 28.06
N LYS A 126 -14.71 8.15 28.58
CA LYS A 126 -14.24 8.55 29.91
C LYS A 126 -13.86 10.04 30.02
N LEU A 127 -13.66 10.72 28.90
CA LEU A 127 -13.37 12.15 28.83
C LEU A 127 -14.53 12.97 29.38
N ASN A 128 -14.23 14.03 30.13
CA ASN A 128 -15.24 14.98 30.55
C ASN A 128 -15.76 15.82 29.36
N ALA A 129 -16.81 16.61 29.56
CA ALA A 129 -17.44 17.37 28.48
C ALA A 129 -16.49 18.37 27.78
N MET A 130 -15.59 19.01 28.54
CA MET A 130 -14.62 19.97 28.01
C MET A 130 -13.51 19.28 27.22
N GLU A 131 -12.93 18.22 27.79
CA GLU A 131 -11.90 17.40 27.13
C GLU A 131 -12.42 16.76 25.85
N SER A 132 -13.62 16.19 25.90
CA SER A 132 -14.29 15.59 24.75
C SER A 132 -14.52 16.64 23.64
N MET A 133 -15.06 17.81 23.99
CA MET A 133 -15.23 18.90 23.03
C MET A 133 -13.91 19.31 22.39
N MET A 134 -12.86 19.51 23.19
CA MET A 134 -11.54 19.90 22.70
C MET A 134 -10.95 18.84 21.75
N ALA A 135 -10.97 17.56 22.13
CA ALA A 135 -10.44 16.46 21.33
C ALA A 135 -11.12 16.37 19.96
N PHE A 136 -12.45 16.44 19.93
CA PHE A 136 -13.20 16.36 18.67
C PHE A 136 -13.04 17.60 17.79
N GLU A 137 -13.04 18.81 18.35
CA GLU A 137 -12.91 20.05 17.55
C GLU A 137 -11.51 20.18 16.92
N ILE A 138 -10.44 19.88 17.67
CA ILE A 138 -9.06 19.87 17.14
C ILE A 138 -8.93 18.83 16.03
N SER A 139 -9.39 17.60 16.30
CA SER A 139 -9.31 16.51 15.32
C SER A 139 -10.10 16.82 14.04
N LYS A 140 -11.29 17.41 14.18
CA LYS A 140 -12.13 17.82 13.05
C LYS A 140 -11.44 18.86 12.17
N GLY A 141 -10.81 19.88 12.78
CA GLY A 141 -10.06 20.90 12.05
C GLY A 141 -8.88 20.33 11.27
N PHE A 142 -8.08 19.49 11.92
CA PHE A 142 -6.94 18.81 11.29
C PHE A 142 -7.37 17.89 10.14
N VAL A 143 -8.35 17.02 10.37
CA VAL A 143 -8.85 16.08 9.36
C VAL A 143 -9.53 16.81 8.21
N ALA A 144 -10.31 17.87 8.46
CA ALA A 144 -10.91 18.68 7.40
C ALA A 144 -9.86 19.35 6.51
N GLY A 145 -8.77 19.85 7.11
CA GLY A 145 -7.65 20.43 6.37
C GLY A 145 -6.95 19.43 5.45
N LYS A 146 -6.80 18.17 5.91
CA LYS A 146 -6.14 17.09 5.15
C LYS A 146 -7.05 16.43 4.11
N ALA A 147 -8.30 16.14 4.45
CA ALA A 147 -9.26 15.49 3.57
C ALA A 147 -9.80 16.44 2.50
N GLY A 148 -9.88 17.74 2.79
CA GLY A 148 -10.49 18.73 1.91
C GLY A 148 -12.01 18.60 1.84
N LYS A 149 -12.64 19.44 1.01
CA LYS A 149 -14.10 19.62 0.99
C LYS A 149 -14.88 18.45 0.36
N HIS A 150 -14.22 17.63 -0.47
CA HIS A 150 -14.90 16.64 -1.32
C HIS A 150 -14.96 15.23 -0.74
N TYR A 151 -14.33 15.02 0.42
CA TYR A 151 -14.29 13.74 1.13
C TYR A 151 -15.00 13.89 2.48
N PRO A 152 -16.34 13.71 2.53
CA PRO A 152 -17.11 13.96 3.74
C PRO A 152 -16.91 12.90 4.84
N ALA A 153 -16.60 11.66 4.48
CA ALA A 153 -16.58 10.53 5.42
C ALA A 153 -15.60 10.67 6.60
N PRO A 154 -14.34 11.11 6.41
CA PRO A 154 -13.40 11.31 7.53
C PRO A 154 -13.91 12.29 8.59
N VAL A 155 -14.57 13.37 8.17
CA VAL A 155 -15.12 14.39 9.07
C VAL A 155 -16.44 13.93 9.68
N GLU A 156 -17.27 13.21 8.93
CA GLU A 156 -18.53 12.65 9.43
C GLU A 156 -18.29 11.61 10.53
N ALA A 157 -17.27 10.77 10.39
CA ALA A 157 -16.89 9.81 11.44
C ALA A 157 -16.60 10.50 12.78
N ILE A 158 -15.90 11.64 12.74
CA ILE A 158 -15.61 12.46 13.93
C ILE A 158 -16.89 13.03 14.53
N LYS A 159 -17.78 13.58 13.71
CA LYS A 159 -19.06 14.14 14.17
C LYS A 159 -19.96 13.07 14.80
N VAL A 160 -19.98 11.88 14.22
CA VAL A 160 -20.71 10.71 14.75
C VAL A 160 -20.14 10.32 16.12
N MET A 161 -18.82 10.21 16.23
CA MET A 161 -18.16 9.90 17.50
C MET A 161 -18.42 10.96 18.58
N GLN A 162 -18.31 12.24 18.21
CA GLN A 162 -18.62 13.37 19.09
C GLN A 162 -20.06 13.29 19.59
N LYS A 163 -21.02 13.04 18.68
CA LYS A 163 -22.44 12.98 19.02
C LYS A 163 -22.76 11.84 19.99
N HIS A 164 -22.13 10.68 19.84
CA HIS A 164 -22.39 9.53 20.71
C HIS A 164 -21.42 9.40 21.91
N ALA A 165 -20.55 10.37 22.14
CA ALA A 165 -19.52 10.30 23.20
C ALA A 165 -20.13 10.09 24.60
N GLY A 166 -21.23 10.79 24.89
CA GLY A 166 -21.97 10.70 26.16
C GLY A 166 -23.04 9.60 26.20
N MET A 167 -23.09 8.69 25.22
CA MET A 167 -24.13 7.67 25.09
C MET A 167 -23.62 6.27 25.46
N THR A 168 -24.53 5.39 25.87
CA THR A 168 -24.28 3.95 25.96
C THR A 168 -24.15 3.33 24.57
N ARG A 169 -23.56 2.13 24.47
CA ARG A 169 -23.34 1.43 23.21
C ARG A 169 -24.57 1.38 22.31
N ASP A 170 -25.72 0.95 22.81
CA ASP A 170 -26.89 0.72 21.95
C ASP A 170 -27.36 2.01 21.27
N LYS A 171 -27.41 3.12 22.03
CA LYS A 171 -27.70 4.46 21.50
C LYS A 171 -26.59 4.96 20.57
N ALA A 172 -25.33 4.65 20.87
CA ALA A 172 -24.20 5.03 20.03
C ALA A 172 -24.22 4.32 18.68
N ILE A 173 -24.58 3.02 18.65
CA ILE A 173 -24.77 2.24 17.43
C ILE A 173 -25.88 2.85 16.56
N GLU A 174 -26.98 3.32 17.14
CA GLU A 174 -28.01 4.02 16.34
C GLU A 174 -27.49 5.30 15.68
N VAL A 175 -26.61 6.05 16.38
CA VAL A 175 -25.98 7.26 15.83
C VAL A 175 -25.02 6.90 14.70
N GLU A 176 -24.21 5.85 14.88
CA GLU A 176 -23.32 5.29 13.85
C GLU A 176 -24.12 4.88 12.62
N ALA A 177 -25.15 4.04 12.79
CA ALA A 177 -25.99 3.55 11.69
C ALA A 177 -26.65 4.68 10.89
N LYS A 178 -27.17 5.72 11.56
CA LYS A 178 -27.77 6.90 10.90
C LYS A 178 -26.73 7.69 10.10
N GLY A 179 -25.52 7.87 10.64
CA GLY A 179 -24.42 8.54 9.93
C GLY A 179 -23.92 7.72 8.74
N PHE A 180 -23.77 6.40 8.93
CA PHE A 180 -23.33 5.46 7.91
C PHE A 180 -24.28 5.47 6.72
N ALA A 181 -25.60 5.35 6.98
CA ALA A 181 -26.62 5.37 5.95
C ALA A 181 -26.62 6.67 5.12
N ARG A 182 -26.26 7.81 5.73
CA ARG A 182 -26.07 9.06 4.98
C ARG A 182 -24.84 8.98 4.08
N MET A 183 -23.69 8.53 4.59
CA MET A 183 -22.44 8.47 3.82
C MET A 183 -22.53 7.47 2.67
N ALA A 184 -23.13 6.30 2.90
CA ALA A 184 -23.32 5.27 1.88
C ALA A 184 -24.17 5.72 0.68
N LYS A 185 -25.02 6.74 0.86
CA LYS A 185 -25.85 7.33 -0.21
C LYS A 185 -25.18 8.49 -0.95
N THR A 186 -23.95 8.86 -0.59
CA THR A 186 -23.24 9.95 -1.26
C THR A 186 -22.68 9.52 -2.61
N ASN A 187 -22.61 10.46 -3.56
CA ASN A 187 -21.93 10.24 -4.83
C ASN A 187 -20.45 9.91 -4.62
N THR A 188 -19.79 10.53 -3.64
CA THR A 188 -18.38 10.26 -3.30
C THR A 188 -18.17 8.81 -2.91
N ALA A 189 -19.05 8.22 -2.07
CA ALA A 189 -18.97 6.80 -1.72
C ALA A 189 -19.15 5.90 -2.96
N ALA A 190 -20.15 6.19 -3.80
CA ALA A 190 -20.38 5.44 -5.03
C ALA A 190 -19.16 5.46 -5.97
N CYS A 191 -18.53 6.63 -6.17
CA CYS A 191 -17.33 6.77 -6.99
C CYS A 191 -16.13 6.02 -6.40
N LEU A 192 -15.89 6.12 -5.09
CA LEU A 192 -14.76 5.45 -4.43
C LEU A 192 -14.91 3.93 -4.42
N VAL A 193 -16.13 3.42 -4.20
CA VAL A 193 -16.44 1.99 -4.38
C VAL A 193 -16.22 1.58 -5.83
N GLY A 194 -16.62 2.40 -6.80
CA GLY A 194 -16.35 2.16 -8.22
C GLY A 194 -14.85 2.03 -8.53
N LEU A 195 -14.01 2.91 -7.98
CA LEU A 195 -12.55 2.80 -8.11
C LEU A 195 -12.00 1.51 -7.51
N PHE A 196 -12.51 1.09 -6.34
CA PHE A 196 -12.12 -0.18 -5.72
C PHE A 196 -12.52 -1.38 -6.59
N LEU A 197 -13.73 -1.40 -7.15
CA LEU A 197 -14.17 -2.46 -8.05
C LEU A 197 -13.35 -2.48 -9.35
N ASN A 198 -12.98 -1.32 -9.88
CA ASN A 198 -12.09 -1.21 -11.03
C ASN A 198 -10.71 -1.78 -10.72
N ASP A 199 -10.11 -1.47 -9.56
CA ASP A 199 -8.84 -2.05 -9.11
C ASP A 199 -8.92 -3.59 -8.99
N GLN A 200 -10.01 -4.12 -8.44
CA GLN A 200 -10.25 -5.57 -8.37
C GLN A 200 -10.36 -6.21 -9.76
N ALA A 201 -11.06 -5.56 -10.69
CA ALA A 201 -11.18 -6.03 -12.07
C ALA A 201 -9.82 -6.00 -12.79
N LEU A 202 -9.01 -4.97 -12.56
CA LEU A 202 -7.65 -4.86 -13.11
C LEU A 202 -6.73 -5.94 -12.55
N LYS A 203 -6.75 -6.21 -11.24
CA LYS A 203 -5.96 -7.31 -10.64
C LYS A 203 -6.28 -8.66 -11.25
N LYS A 204 -7.57 -8.97 -11.46
CA LYS A 204 -7.98 -10.22 -12.14
C LYS A 204 -7.44 -10.32 -13.56
N LYS A 205 -7.42 -9.21 -14.29
CA LYS A 205 -6.82 -9.15 -15.64
C LYS A 205 -5.29 -9.30 -15.58
N SER A 206 -4.62 -8.62 -14.65
CA SER A 206 -3.16 -8.73 -14.43
C SER A 206 -2.75 -10.18 -14.17
N SER A 207 -3.45 -10.87 -13.28
CA SER A 207 -3.14 -12.28 -12.97
C SER A 207 -3.36 -13.26 -14.14
N ALA A 208 -4.08 -12.85 -15.20
CA ALA A 208 -4.14 -13.63 -16.43
C ALA A 208 -2.87 -13.42 -17.26
N TRP A 209 -2.43 -12.17 -17.42
CA TRP A 209 -1.17 -11.82 -18.10
C TRP A 209 0.05 -12.41 -17.39
N GLU A 210 0.09 -12.38 -16.05
CA GLU A 210 1.20 -12.95 -15.26
C GLU A 210 1.44 -14.44 -15.53
N LYS A 211 0.43 -15.21 -15.95
CA LYS A 211 0.59 -16.64 -16.29
C LYS A 211 1.31 -16.87 -17.61
N GLU A 212 1.30 -15.88 -18.49
CA GLU A 212 1.93 -15.92 -19.81
C GLU A 212 3.27 -15.15 -19.82
N ALA A 213 3.62 -14.51 -18.71
CA ALA A 213 4.82 -13.71 -18.56
C ALA A 213 6.07 -14.59 -18.46
N SER A 214 7.16 -14.14 -19.08
CA SER A 214 8.50 -14.66 -18.80
C SER A 214 9.01 -14.05 -17.49
N ASP A 215 9.81 -14.80 -16.73
CA ASP A 215 10.42 -14.30 -15.50
C ASP A 215 11.51 -13.27 -15.82
N VAL A 216 11.54 -12.15 -15.08
CA VAL A 216 12.55 -11.08 -15.24
C VAL A 216 13.51 -11.14 -14.05
N LYS A 217 14.62 -11.85 -14.24
CA LYS A 217 15.67 -12.06 -13.23
C LYS A 217 16.74 -10.98 -13.28
N LEU A 218 17.00 -10.43 -14.47
CA LEU A 218 17.89 -9.30 -14.67
C LEU A 218 17.26 -8.30 -15.63
N ALA A 219 17.09 -7.06 -15.16
CA ALA A 219 16.63 -5.95 -15.98
C ALA A 219 17.81 -5.07 -16.44
N ALA A 220 17.56 -4.20 -17.40
CA ALA A 220 18.45 -3.08 -17.70
C ALA A 220 17.67 -1.79 -17.97
N VAL A 221 18.30 -0.65 -17.73
CA VAL A 221 17.80 0.66 -18.13
C VAL A 221 18.86 1.39 -18.96
N LEU A 222 18.45 1.92 -20.11
CA LEU A 222 19.30 2.70 -21.02
C LEU A 222 19.05 4.19 -20.79
N GLY A 223 20.10 4.93 -20.46
CA GLY A 223 20.00 6.30 -19.97
C GLY A 223 19.78 6.27 -18.47
N ALA A 224 20.78 6.73 -17.72
CA ALA A 224 20.70 6.86 -16.27
C ALA A 224 19.87 8.10 -15.92
N GLY A 225 20.51 9.22 -15.58
CA GLY A 225 19.82 10.48 -15.29
C GLY A 225 18.72 10.34 -14.23
N ILE A 226 17.72 11.23 -14.29
CA ILE A 226 16.62 11.25 -13.30
C ILE A 226 15.66 10.08 -13.50
N MET A 227 15.21 9.83 -14.74
CA MET A 227 14.25 8.76 -15.03
C MET A 227 14.86 7.38 -14.86
N GLY A 228 16.02 7.11 -15.47
CA GLY A 228 16.69 5.82 -15.33
C GLY A 228 17.20 5.55 -13.93
N GLY A 229 17.66 6.58 -13.20
CA GLY A 229 17.93 6.47 -11.76
C GLY A 229 16.69 6.04 -10.95
N GLY A 230 15.52 6.58 -11.30
CA GLY A 230 14.24 6.20 -10.69
C GLY A 230 13.79 4.79 -11.02
N VAL A 231 13.92 4.37 -12.30
CA VAL A 231 13.60 2.99 -12.75
C VAL A 231 14.53 1.99 -12.08
N ALA A 232 15.83 2.26 -12.05
CA ALA A 232 16.80 1.37 -11.41
C ALA A 232 16.56 1.24 -9.90
N TYR A 233 16.26 2.36 -9.24
CA TYR A 233 15.87 2.35 -7.83
C TYR A 233 14.63 1.47 -7.58
N GLN A 234 13.58 1.59 -8.40
CA GLN A 234 12.36 0.80 -8.20
C GLN A 234 12.59 -0.69 -8.43
N SER A 235 13.27 -1.04 -9.52
CA SER A 235 13.61 -2.42 -9.87
C SER A 235 14.40 -3.10 -8.74
N ALA A 236 15.51 -2.47 -8.33
CA ALA A 236 16.36 -2.99 -7.26
C ALA A 236 15.64 -3.06 -5.91
N LEU A 237 14.82 -2.06 -5.56
CA LEU A 237 14.07 -2.05 -4.29
C LEU A 237 13.06 -3.21 -4.21
N LYS A 238 12.53 -3.65 -5.35
CA LYS A 238 11.59 -4.76 -5.47
C LYS A 238 12.26 -6.13 -5.59
N GLY A 239 13.59 -6.17 -5.67
CA GLY A 239 14.36 -7.41 -5.69
C GLY A 239 14.75 -7.88 -7.08
N THR A 240 14.61 -7.04 -8.12
CA THR A 240 15.11 -7.34 -9.47
C THR A 240 16.43 -6.59 -9.70
N PRO A 241 17.57 -7.29 -9.81
CA PRO A 241 18.83 -6.68 -10.20
C PRO A 241 18.70 -5.93 -11.54
N ILE A 242 19.41 -4.82 -11.67
CA ILE A 242 19.32 -3.96 -12.85
C ILE A 242 20.67 -3.39 -13.28
N LEU A 243 20.95 -3.49 -14.59
CA LEU A 243 22.05 -2.76 -15.22
C LEU A 243 21.62 -1.34 -15.55
N MET A 244 22.39 -0.34 -15.13
CA MET A 244 22.17 1.07 -15.48
C MET A 244 23.22 1.49 -16.49
N LYS A 245 22.84 1.60 -17.76
CA LYS A 245 23.76 1.96 -18.84
C LYS A 245 23.62 3.43 -19.22
N ASP A 246 24.74 4.12 -19.35
CA ASP A 246 24.80 5.47 -19.92
C ASP A 246 25.96 5.56 -20.95
N ILE A 247 26.10 6.69 -21.63
CA ILE A 247 27.20 6.97 -22.55
C ILE A 247 28.37 7.69 -21.85
N ALA A 248 28.12 8.30 -20.69
CA ALA A 248 29.11 9.06 -19.95
C ALA A 248 29.03 8.80 -18.44
N GLN A 249 30.17 8.86 -17.76
CA GLN A 249 30.27 8.60 -16.32
C GLN A 249 29.44 9.60 -15.50
N GLU A 250 29.30 10.84 -15.99
CA GLU A 250 28.47 11.88 -15.39
C GLU A 250 27.00 11.47 -15.32
N GLY A 251 26.49 10.81 -16.37
CA GLY A 251 25.11 10.30 -16.42
C GLY A 251 24.87 9.21 -15.38
N ILE A 252 25.81 8.26 -15.28
CA ILE A 252 25.82 7.22 -14.23
C ILE A 252 25.83 7.84 -12.83
N ASN A 253 26.74 8.79 -12.59
CA ASN A 253 26.87 9.45 -11.29
C ASN A 253 25.56 10.14 -10.88
N LEU A 254 24.86 10.76 -11.84
CA LEU A 254 23.56 11.39 -11.60
C LEU A 254 22.48 10.36 -11.23
N GLY A 255 22.41 9.24 -11.95
CA GLY A 255 21.45 8.16 -11.67
C GLY A 255 21.68 7.51 -10.31
N LEU A 256 22.93 7.16 -9.98
CA LEU A 256 23.31 6.61 -8.68
C LEU A 256 23.04 7.58 -7.53
N LYS A 257 23.28 8.88 -7.74
CA LYS A 257 22.99 9.92 -6.74
C LYS A 257 21.49 9.99 -6.43
N GLU A 258 20.62 9.92 -7.45
CA GLU A 258 19.17 9.93 -7.22
C GLU A 258 18.71 8.65 -6.51
N ALA A 259 19.17 7.47 -6.93
CA ALA A 259 18.85 6.20 -6.26
C ALA A 259 19.27 6.22 -4.78
N LYS A 260 20.51 6.65 -4.48
CA LYS A 260 21.01 6.81 -3.11
C LYS A 260 20.16 7.76 -2.28
N LYS A 261 19.81 8.93 -2.84
CA LYS A 261 18.98 9.94 -2.16
C LYS A 261 17.59 9.38 -1.80
N LEU A 262 16.97 8.58 -2.68
CA LEU A 262 15.68 7.97 -2.40
C LEU A 262 15.77 6.91 -1.29
N LEU A 263 16.83 6.08 -1.30
CA LEU A 263 17.06 5.08 -0.25
C LEU A 263 17.39 5.73 1.11
N SER A 264 18.27 6.73 1.14
CA SER A 264 18.60 7.46 2.37
C SER A 264 17.34 8.04 3.04
N LYS A 265 16.44 8.65 2.27
CA LYS A 265 15.15 9.15 2.80
C LYS A 265 14.29 8.08 3.47
N ARG A 266 14.42 6.80 3.08
CA ARG A 266 13.71 5.69 3.74
C ARG A 266 14.39 5.29 5.04
N VAL A 267 15.72 5.27 5.06
CA VAL A 267 16.52 5.02 6.26
C VAL A 267 16.29 6.10 7.31
N ASP A 268 16.36 7.38 6.91
CA ASP A 268 16.12 8.53 7.79
C ASP A 268 14.72 8.52 8.42
N LYS A 269 13.74 7.92 7.72
CA LYS A 269 12.35 7.76 8.19
C LYS A 269 12.11 6.46 8.94
N GLY A 270 13.15 5.67 9.24
CA GLY A 270 13.05 4.38 9.93
C GLY A 270 12.28 3.31 9.14
N LYS A 271 12.09 3.49 7.83
CA LYS A 271 11.35 2.54 6.96
C LYS A 271 12.24 1.49 6.30
N MET A 272 13.54 1.54 6.58
CA MET A 272 14.58 0.68 6.02
C MET A 272 15.82 0.77 6.91
N ASP A 273 16.54 -0.32 7.10
CA ASP A 273 17.84 -0.33 7.77
C ASP A 273 19.00 -0.07 6.78
N ALA A 274 20.16 0.29 7.32
CA ALA A 274 21.33 0.63 6.50
C ALA A 274 21.90 -0.56 5.71
N GLY A 275 21.80 -1.79 6.24
CA GLY A 275 22.25 -3.00 5.55
C GLY A 275 21.43 -3.26 4.30
N LYS A 276 20.10 -3.23 4.45
CA LYS A 276 19.16 -3.36 3.33
C LYS A 276 19.33 -2.27 2.28
N MET A 277 19.67 -1.04 2.68
CA MET A 277 20.00 0.02 1.73
C MET A 277 21.23 -0.35 0.88
N ALA A 278 22.28 -0.93 1.50
CA ALA A 278 23.47 -1.38 0.78
C ALA A 278 23.14 -2.51 -0.20
N ASP A 279 22.31 -3.48 0.20
CA ASP A 279 21.88 -4.58 -0.68
C ASP A 279 21.13 -4.08 -1.93
N VAL A 280 20.23 -3.12 -1.75
CA VAL A 280 19.49 -2.50 -2.88
C VAL A 280 20.45 -1.73 -3.79
N LEU A 281 21.40 -0.98 -3.24
CA LEU A 281 22.40 -0.27 -4.06
C LEU A 281 23.31 -1.23 -4.83
N ASN A 282 23.74 -2.33 -4.21
CA ASN A 282 24.56 -3.36 -4.85
C ASN A 282 23.82 -4.11 -5.96
N SER A 283 22.49 -4.07 -5.96
CA SER A 283 21.65 -4.63 -7.03
C SER A 283 21.56 -3.72 -8.26
N ILE A 284 22.10 -2.50 -8.21
CA ILE A 284 22.19 -1.57 -9.34
C ILE A 284 23.64 -1.59 -9.86
N THR A 285 23.84 -2.17 -11.04
CA THR A 285 25.18 -2.26 -11.65
C THR A 285 25.35 -1.18 -12.72
N PRO A 286 26.18 -0.14 -12.48
CA PRO A 286 26.47 0.87 -13.48
C PRO A 286 27.37 0.33 -14.59
N THR A 287 27.10 0.72 -15.83
CA THR A 287 27.96 0.34 -16.98
C THR A 287 27.96 1.41 -18.08
N LEU A 288 29.04 1.45 -18.86
CA LEU A 288 29.16 2.30 -20.07
C LEU A 288 29.14 1.47 -21.36
N ASN A 289 29.00 0.15 -21.25
CA ASN A 289 29.06 -0.78 -22.39
C ASN A 289 27.98 -1.87 -22.25
N TYR A 290 27.84 -2.69 -23.30
CA TYR A 290 26.84 -3.76 -23.36
C TYR A 290 27.38 -5.16 -23.01
N GLY A 291 28.57 -5.27 -22.41
CA GLY A 291 29.23 -6.57 -22.15
C GLY A 291 28.36 -7.57 -21.37
N ASP A 292 27.59 -7.06 -20.41
CA ASP A 292 26.75 -7.88 -19.53
C ASP A 292 25.29 -8.03 -20.01
N PHE A 293 24.94 -7.50 -21.18
CA PHE A 293 23.55 -7.46 -21.65
C PHE A 293 23.00 -8.81 -22.15
N LYS A 294 23.88 -9.79 -22.40
CA LYS A 294 23.46 -11.14 -22.84
C LYS A 294 22.61 -11.89 -21.82
N ASN A 295 22.64 -11.48 -20.55
CA ASN A 295 21.86 -12.09 -19.49
C ASN A 295 20.59 -11.31 -19.14
N VAL A 296 20.33 -10.17 -19.80
CA VAL A 296 19.18 -9.31 -19.51
C VAL A 296 17.89 -9.88 -20.11
N ASP A 297 16.83 -9.94 -19.30
CA ASP A 297 15.51 -10.44 -19.70
C ASP A 297 14.60 -9.32 -20.21
N LEU A 298 14.72 -8.11 -19.64
CA LEU A 298 13.94 -6.93 -20.02
C LEU A 298 14.79 -5.65 -19.97
N VAL A 299 14.73 -4.85 -21.03
CA VAL A 299 15.39 -3.54 -21.11
C VAL A 299 14.36 -2.42 -21.14
N VAL A 300 14.60 -1.34 -20.38
CA VAL A 300 13.83 -0.08 -20.42
C VAL A 300 14.67 1.02 -21.03
N GLU A 301 14.27 1.52 -22.19
CA GLU A 301 14.91 2.66 -22.84
C GLU A 301 14.37 3.98 -22.26
N ALA A 302 15.24 4.77 -21.62
CA ALA A 302 14.95 6.05 -20.99
C ALA A 302 15.95 7.15 -21.41
N VAL A 303 16.43 7.10 -22.65
CA VAL A 303 17.29 8.12 -23.26
C VAL A 303 16.48 9.35 -23.70
N VAL A 304 17.19 10.36 -24.18
CA VAL A 304 16.61 11.63 -24.66
C VAL A 304 15.46 11.41 -25.64
N GLU A 305 14.45 12.29 -25.57
CA GLU A 305 13.23 12.21 -26.38
C GLU A 305 13.47 12.66 -27.84
N ASN A 306 14.30 11.89 -28.55
CA ASN A 306 14.65 12.10 -29.94
C ASN A 306 14.48 10.78 -30.73
N PRO A 307 13.61 10.74 -31.76
CA PRO A 307 13.35 9.51 -32.51
C PRO A 307 14.60 8.86 -33.12
N LYS A 308 15.56 9.65 -33.61
CA LYS A 308 16.78 9.11 -34.23
C LYS A 308 17.71 8.48 -33.19
N VAL A 309 17.82 9.11 -32.01
CA VAL A 309 18.65 8.60 -30.92
C VAL A 309 18.05 7.32 -30.36
N LYS A 310 16.74 7.30 -30.08
CA LYS A 310 16.04 6.11 -29.59
C LYS A 310 16.13 4.95 -30.58
N ASP A 311 15.89 5.21 -31.87
CA ASP A 311 16.04 4.21 -32.92
C ASP A 311 17.43 3.59 -32.95
N ALA A 312 18.48 4.42 -32.91
CA ALA A 312 19.86 3.93 -32.92
C ALA A 312 20.18 3.10 -31.67
N VAL A 313 19.79 3.58 -30.49
CA VAL A 313 20.04 2.92 -29.20
C VAL A 313 19.27 1.60 -29.09
N LEU A 314 18.02 1.56 -29.52
CA LEU A 314 17.21 0.34 -29.48
C LEU A 314 17.79 -0.73 -30.42
N ARG A 315 18.21 -0.36 -31.63
CA ARG A 315 18.87 -1.30 -32.56
C ARG A 315 20.21 -1.81 -32.05
N GLU A 316 21.04 -0.93 -31.52
CA GLU A 316 22.32 -1.31 -30.92
C GLU A 316 22.11 -2.28 -29.75
N THR A 317 21.12 -2.00 -28.91
CA THR A 317 20.78 -2.86 -27.77
C THR A 317 20.24 -4.21 -28.24
N GLU A 318 19.39 -4.23 -29.27
CA GLU A 318 18.83 -5.45 -29.84
C GLU A 318 19.91 -6.43 -30.32
N ASP A 319 21.05 -5.94 -30.77
CA ASP A 319 22.20 -6.74 -31.19
C ASP A 319 23.05 -7.26 -30.02
N ALA A 320 22.91 -6.67 -28.82
CA ALA A 320 23.69 -7.02 -27.64
C ALA A 320 22.95 -7.91 -26.63
N VAL A 321 21.65 -8.10 -26.81
CA VAL A 321 20.78 -8.93 -25.95
C VAL A 321 20.44 -10.26 -26.63
N ARG A 322 19.76 -11.16 -25.91
CA ARG A 322 19.28 -12.42 -26.48
C ARG A 322 18.09 -12.17 -27.42
N GLU A 323 17.78 -13.16 -28.24
CA GLU A 323 16.65 -13.08 -29.15
C GLU A 323 15.30 -12.97 -28.42
N ASP A 324 15.21 -13.56 -27.23
CA ASP A 324 14.01 -13.62 -26.40
C ASP A 324 13.85 -12.45 -25.41
N THR A 325 14.86 -11.59 -25.27
CA THR A 325 14.83 -10.40 -24.40
C THR A 325 13.75 -9.42 -24.83
N ILE A 326 12.98 -8.89 -23.87
CA ILE A 326 11.97 -7.86 -24.11
C ILE A 326 12.64 -6.47 -24.11
N LEU A 327 12.38 -5.69 -25.15
CA LEU A 327 12.81 -4.29 -25.22
C LEU A 327 11.60 -3.39 -24.97
N THR A 328 11.77 -2.36 -24.16
CA THR A 328 10.70 -1.38 -23.92
C THR A 328 11.22 0.04 -24.08
N SER A 329 10.33 0.98 -24.43
CA SER A 329 10.64 2.42 -24.44
C SER A 329 9.75 3.18 -23.46
N ASN A 330 10.38 4.06 -22.68
CA ASN A 330 9.74 5.02 -21.78
C ASN A 330 9.38 6.35 -22.48
N THR A 331 9.35 6.38 -23.82
CA THR A 331 8.92 7.56 -24.57
C THR A 331 7.52 8.02 -24.17
N SER A 332 7.31 9.33 -24.16
CA SER A 332 6.01 9.95 -23.84
C SER A 332 5.32 10.55 -25.06
N THR A 333 6.06 10.74 -26.17
CA THR A 333 5.56 11.46 -27.35
C THR A 333 5.80 10.74 -28.67
N ILE A 334 6.62 9.69 -28.69
CA ILE A 334 7.02 9.00 -29.92
C ILE A 334 6.20 7.71 -30.04
N SER A 335 5.66 7.47 -31.24
CA SER A 335 4.91 6.24 -31.54
C SER A 335 5.79 4.99 -31.35
N ILE A 336 5.28 4.01 -30.61
CA ILE A 336 5.91 2.69 -30.45
C ILE A 336 6.04 1.98 -31.81
N ASN A 337 5.05 2.10 -32.70
CA ASN A 337 5.15 1.52 -34.05
C ASN A 337 6.29 2.13 -34.86
N LYS A 338 6.54 3.43 -34.69
CA LYS A 338 7.64 4.13 -35.36
C LYS A 338 9.00 3.65 -34.84
N LEU A 339 9.14 3.42 -33.54
CA LEU A 339 10.37 2.90 -32.94
C LEU A 339 10.59 1.42 -33.27
N ALA A 340 9.51 0.65 -33.40
CA ALA A 340 9.57 -0.77 -33.76
C ALA A 340 9.99 -1.02 -35.22
N ALA A 341 9.85 -0.02 -36.10
CA ALA A 341 9.95 -0.20 -37.54
C ALA A 341 11.31 -0.75 -38.01
N ASN A 342 12.40 -0.39 -37.33
CA ASN A 342 13.76 -0.81 -37.69
C ASN A 342 14.34 -1.87 -36.75
N LEU A 343 13.53 -2.43 -35.84
CA LEU A 343 13.92 -3.58 -35.02
C LEU A 343 13.79 -4.87 -35.82
N LYS A 344 14.70 -5.81 -35.59
CA LYS A 344 14.70 -7.15 -36.17
C LYS A 344 13.61 -8.02 -35.54
N ARG A 345 13.27 -7.78 -34.27
CA ARG A 345 12.33 -8.56 -33.44
C ARG A 345 11.27 -7.66 -32.80
N PRO A 346 10.45 -6.94 -33.59
CA PRO A 346 9.44 -6.02 -33.08
C PRO A 346 8.36 -6.69 -32.22
N GLU A 347 8.20 -8.01 -32.31
CA GLU A 347 7.34 -8.82 -31.45
C GLU A 347 7.76 -8.82 -29.98
N ASN A 348 9.02 -8.51 -29.69
CA ASN A 348 9.58 -8.38 -28.34
C ASN A 348 9.70 -6.92 -27.90
N PHE A 349 9.10 -5.97 -28.63
CA PHE A 349 9.17 -4.54 -28.32
C PHE A 349 7.81 -3.95 -27.95
N CYS A 350 7.75 -3.18 -26.88
CA CYS A 350 6.56 -2.43 -26.48
C CYS A 350 6.91 -1.10 -25.77
N GLY A 351 5.92 -0.32 -25.38
CA GLY A 351 6.14 0.82 -24.47
C GLY A 351 6.03 0.40 -23.01
N MET A 352 6.86 0.99 -22.16
CA MET A 352 6.79 0.91 -20.70
C MET A 352 6.99 2.33 -20.15
N HIS A 353 5.90 3.09 -20.09
CA HIS A 353 5.94 4.51 -19.79
C HIS A 353 5.67 4.75 -18.30
N PHE A 354 6.72 5.19 -17.61
CA PHE A 354 6.72 5.64 -16.23
C PHE A 354 6.46 7.14 -16.15
N PHE A 355 5.79 7.56 -15.07
CA PHE A 355 5.51 8.96 -14.79
C PHE A 355 6.50 9.52 -13.77
N ASN A 356 6.98 10.75 -14.00
CA ASN A 356 7.88 11.43 -13.06
C ASN A 356 7.08 12.02 -11.87
N PRO A 357 7.48 11.78 -10.60
CA PRO A 357 8.59 10.93 -10.14
C PRO A 357 8.24 9.44 -10.13
N VAL A 358 9.14 8.61 -10.68
CA VAL A 358 8.96 7.15 -10.85
C VAL A 358 8.65 6.42 -9.53
N HIS A 359 9.17 6.93 -8.40
CA HIS A 359 8.95 6.33 -7.08
C HIS A 359 7.63 6.75 -6.41
N MET A 360 6.94 7.76 -6.95
CA MET A 360 5.71 8.33 -6.39
C MET A 360 4.47 7.97 -7.20
N MET A 361 4.62 7.86 -8.53
CA MET A 361 3.51 7.61 -9.42
C MET A 361 3.24 6.10 -9.49
N PRO A 362 2.02 5.63 -9.15
CA PRO A 362 1.71 4.20 -9.15
C PRO A 362 1.39 3.65 -10.54
N LEU A 363 1.09 4.51 -11.52
CA LEU A 363 0.73 4.10 -12.87
C LEU A 363 1.98 3.88 -13.73
N VAL A 364 1.99 2.77 -14.45
CA VAL A 364 2.87 2.51 -15.59
C VAL A 364 1.99 2.18 -16.79
N GLU A 365 2.16 2.89 -17.89
CA GLU A 365 1.45 2.59 -19.14
C GLU A 365 2.24 1.56 -19.94
N VAL A 366 1.62 0.40 -20.21
CA VAL A 366 2.19 -0.64 -21.08
C VAL A 366 1.57 -0.49 -22.46
N ILE A 367 2.33 0.04 -23.42
CA ILE A 367 1.82 0.41 -24.75
C ILE A 367 2.09 -0.70 -25.75
N ARG A 368 1.02 -1.27 -26.30
CA ARG A 368 1.10 -2.30 -27.36
C ARG A 368 1.27 -1.65 -28.72
N GLY A 369 2.35 -2.01 -29.42
CA GLY A 369 2.52 -1.73 -30.84
C GLY A 369 1.82 -2.77 -31.73
N GLU A 370 1.73 -2.51 -33.03
CA GLU A 370 1.05 -3.37 -34.00
C GLU A 370 1.63 -4.79 -34.08
N LYS A 371 2.95 -4.92 -33.89
CA LYS A 371 3.66 -6.20 -33.95
C LYS A 371 3.96 -6.81 -32.58
N THR A 372 3.70 -6.08 -31.50
CA THR A 372 4.04 -6.52 -30.14
C THR A 372 3.29 -7.80 -29.77
N SER A 373 4.02 -8.83 -29.34
CA SER A 373 3.43 -10.10 -28.91
C SER A 373 2.72 -9.99 -27.55
N ASP A 374 1.78 -10.89 -27.30
CA ASP A 374 1.15 -11.03 -25.99
C ASP A 374 2.16 -11.37 -24.89
N ARG A 375 3.20 -12.17 -25.20
CA ARG A 375 4.31 -12.46 -24.27
C ARG A 375 5.06 -11.19 -23.84
N ALA A 376 5.34 -10.28 -24.77
CA ALA A 376 6.02 -9.02 -24.45
C ALA A 376 5.19 -8.15 -23.52
N ILE A 377 3.88 -8.05 -23.77
CA ILE A 377 2.95 -7.33 -22.89
C ILE A 377 2.84 -8.01 -21.53
N ALA A 378 2.66 -9.34 -21.50
CA ALA A 378 2.58 -10.12 -20.27
C ALA A 378 3.79 -9.92 -19.37
N THR A 379 4.99 -10.05 -19.95
CA THR A 379 6.27 -9.88 -19.25
C THR A 379 6.44 -8.45 -18.72
N THR A 380 6.06 -7.45 -19.52
CA THR A 380 6.16 -6.04 -19.11
C THR A 380 5.15 -5.68 -18.02
N VAL A 381 3.92 -6.20 -18.10
CA VAL A 381 2.88 -6.04 -17.06
C VAL A 381 3.29 -6.71 -15.75
N ALA A 382 3.90 -7.89 -15.80
CA ALA A 382 4.37 -8.59 -14.61
C ALA A 382 5.57 -7.89 -13.95
N TYR A 383 6.41 -7.20 -14.73
CA TYR A 383 7.58 -6.47 -14.24
C TYR A 383 7.26 -5.06 -13.70
N ALA A 384 6.28 -4.36 -14.30
CA ALA A 384 5.85 -3.02 -13.92
C ALA A 384 5.20 -2.96 -12.52
#